data_AF-A0A2A7APR9-F1
#
_entry.id   AF-A0A2A7APR9-F1
#
_cell.length_a   1.000
_cell.length_b   1.000
_cell.length_c   1.000
_cell.angle_alpha   90.00
_cell.angle_beta   90.00
_cell.angle_gamma   90.00
#
_symmetry.space_group_name_H-M   'P 1'
#
loop_
_entity.id
_entity.type
_entity.pdbx_description
1 polymer ?
#
loop_
_entity_poly.entity_id
_entity_poly.type
_entity_poly.pdbx_seq_one_letter_code
_entity_poly.pdbx_strand_id
1 'polypeptide(L)'
;MAITKIHPIKSTLKKALDYIENPAKTDEKMLVSSFACSYETADIEFELLLSQAMQKGNNLAHHLIQSFAPGETTPEQAHEIGQQLADEVLQGKYPYVLTTHIDKGHVHNHIIFCAVDMVNQRKYVSNRQSYAYIRRTSDRLCKEHGLSVVMPGQDRGKSYAEWDAHRKGTSWKAKLKAAIDAAIPQAKDFDDFLRLLQEQGYEVKRGKYVSFRAPGQGRFTRCKTLGEAYTEEAITERIKGRIVERKPKENRKISLRIDLENSIKVQQSAGYEKWAKLHNLKQAARTLNFLTEHKIESYPDLESRVAEITAASTEAAAALKAAERRLAEMAMLIKDVTTCKELRPLVQEYQRAADKKQFRRKHEGTLILYEAAAKALKEQGFQKPPDLCALKAEYKQLTEQKDQLQRRYAEAKRQMQEYDIIKQNVDGILRTTPGKEQVQER
;
A
#
# COMPACT_ATOMS: atom_id res chain seq x y z
N MET A 1 8.08 -2.18 -11.44
CA MET A 1 7.03 -2.60 -10.50
C MET A 1 7.61 -2.72 -9.12
N ALA A 2 7.16 -1.84 -8.23
CA ALA A 2 7.64 -1.84 -6.86
C ALA A 2 7.14 -3.06 -6.06
N ILE A 3 7.99 -3.62 -5.19
CA ILE A 3 7.68 -4.77 -4.34
C ILE A 3 8.08 -4.46 -2.90
N THR A 4 7.22 -4.78 -1.94
CA THR A 4 7.52 -4.62 -0.51
C THR A 4 7.66 -5.96 0.21
N LYS A 5 8.60 -6.04 1.15
CA LYS A 5 8.81 -7.19 2.06
C LYS A 5 9.06 -6.68 3.47
N ILE A 6 8.48 -7.33 4.48
CA ILE A 6 8.73 -7.01 5.89
C ILE A 6 9.08 -8.27 6.68
N HIS A 7 10.08 -8.20 7.54
CA HIS A 7 10.46 -9.29 8.42
C HIS A 7 10.98 -8.77 9.77
N PRO A 8 10.83 -9.54 10.87
CA PRO A 8 11.30 -9.11 12.19
C PRO A 8 12.80 -9.34 12.37
N ILE A 9 13.44 -8.46 13.14
CA ILE A 9 14.81 -8.61 13.66
C ILE A 9 14.72 -9.03 15.13
N LYS A 10 15.38 -10.13 15.51
CA LYS A 10 15.24 -10.73 16.85
C LYS A 10 16.48 -10.69 17.74
N SER A 11 17.67 -10.52 17.17
CA SER A 11 18.93 -10.62 17.95
C SER A 11 20.07 -9.75 17.42
N THR A 12 20.18 -9.54 16.11
CA THR A 12 21.32 -8.84 15.49
C THR A 12 20.94 -7.44 15.00
N LEU A 13 20.40 -6.59 15.88
CA LEU A 13 19.94 -5.24 15.50
C LEU A 13 21.09 -4.38 14.96
N LYS A 14 22.18 -4.24 15.73
CA LYS A 14 23.36 -3.45 15.33
C LYS A 14 23.91 -3.88 13.97
N LYS A 15 24.11 -5.19 13.77
CA LYS A 15 24.58 -5.72 12.48
C LYS A 15 23.62 -5.43 11.32
N ALA A 16 22.32 -5.37 11.59
CA ALA A 16 21.33 -5.06 10.56
C ALA A 16 21.37 -3.56 10.19
N LEU A 17 21.52 -2.68 11.18
CA LEU A 17 21.73 -1.23 10.98
C LEU A 17 23.04 -0.97 10.21
N ASP A 18 24.17 -1.51 10.69
CA ASP A 18 25.49 -1.41 10.03
C ASP A 18 25.44 -1.88 8.57
N TYR A 19 24.67 -2.94 8.30
CA TYR A 19 24.52 -3.49 6.95
C TYR A 19 23.75 -2.55 6.01
N ILE A 20 22.68 -1.91 6.50
CA ILE A 20 21.88 -1.00 5.67
C ILE A 20 22.56 0.36 5.51
N GLU A 21 23.36 0.80 6.47
CA GLU A 21 24.08 2.08 6.47
C GLU A 21 25.43 2.04 5.74
N ASN A 22 25.76 0.94 5.08
CA ASN A 22 27.05 0.77 4.40
C ASN A 22 27.28 1.89 3.35
N PRO A 23 28.31 2.74 3.53
CA PRO A 23 28.58 3.88 2.65
C PRO A 23 28.73 3.52 1.17
N ALA A 24 29.30 2.35 0.88
CA ALA A 24 29.52 1.88 -0.48
C ALA A 24 28.20 1.58 -1.22
N LYS A 25 27.07 1.48 -0.50
CA LYS A 25 25.75 1.19 -1.05
C LYS A 25 24.82 2.39 -1.02
N THR A 26 25.11 3.39 -0.21
CA THR A 26 24.22 4.52 0.12
C THR A 26 24.72 5.86 -0.39
N ASP A 27 25.56 5.84 -1.42
CA ASP A 27 26.20 7.03 -1.99
C ASP A 27 26.92 7.85 -0.91
N GLU A 28 27.93 7.23 -0.27
CA GLU A 28 28.69 7.82 0.84
C GLU A 28 27.83 8.27 2.04
N LYS A 29 26.70 7.60 2.27
CA LYS A 29 25.67 7.90 3.28
C LYS A 29 24.77 9.11 2.98
N MET A 30 24.85 9.72 1.80
CA MET A 30 23.93 10.79 1.41
C MET A 30 22.47 10.34 1.34
N LEU A 31 22.24 9.03 1.13
CA LEU A 31 20.91 8.42 1.09
C LEU A 31 20.54 7.71 2.39
N VAL A 32 20.89 8.31 3.54
CA VAL A 32 20.52 7.84 4.88
C VAL A 32 19.68 8.90 5.58
N SER A 33 18.47 8.53 5.98
CA SER A 33 17.57 9.38 6.75
C SER A 33 17.11 8.63 7.99
N SER A 34 16.82 9.35 9.08
CA SER A 34 16.26 8.76 10.29
C SER A 34 15.14 9.62 10.87
N PHE A 35 14.26 8.99 11.63
CA PHE A 35 13.21 9.65 12.39
C PHE A 35 13.28 9.20 13.84
N ALA A 36 13.16 10.16 14.75
CA ALA A 36 13.18 9.92 16.20
C ALA A 36 14.38 9.12 16.72
N CYS A 37 15.49 9.12 15.99
CA CYS A 37 16.78 8.57 16.38
C CYS A 37 17.87 9.15 15.48
N SER A 38 19.12 9.12 15.96
CA SER A 38 20.29 9.29 15.10
C SER A 38 20.65 7.92 14.53
N TYR A 39 21.00 7.86 13.24
CA TYR A 39 21.36 6.59 12.61
C TYR A 39 22.62 5.99 13.25
N GLU A 40 23.54 6.83 13.73
CA GLU A 40 24.76 6.41 14.44
C GLU A 40 24.49 5.76 15.81
N THR A 41 23.38 6.12 16.47
CA THR A 41 23.02 5.62 17.81
C THR A 41 21.73 4.81 17.83
N ALA A 42 21.19 4.45 16.66
CA ALA A 42 19.87 3.82 16.55
C ALA A 42 19.77 2.48 17.29
N ASP A 43 20.85 1.70 17.39
CA ASP A 43 20.89 0.46 18.17
C ASP A 43 20.66 0.71 19.66
N ILE A 44 21.38 1.68 20.24
CA ILE A 44 21.29 2.04 21.66
C ILE A 44 19.92 2.67 21.96
N GLU A 45 19.43 3.55 21.06
CA GLU A 45 18.12 4.18 21.21
C GLU A 45 16.97 3.18 21.15
N PHE A 46 17.04 2.21 20.24
CA PHE A 46 16.04 1.16 20.14
C PHE A 46 16.09 0.26 21.37
N GLU A 47 17.28 -0.08 21.86
CA GLU A 47 17.43 -0.85 23.11
C GLU A 47 16.82 -0.15 24.32
N LEU A 48 17.05 1.17 24.46
CA LEU A 48 16.41 1.97 25.52
C LEU A 48 14.88 1.97 25.40
N LEU A 49 14.34 2.12 24.19
CA LEU A 49 12.90 2.09 23.99
C LEU A 49 12.32 0.69 24.23
N LEU A 50 13.04 -0.36 23.84
CA LEU A 50 12.67 -1.76 24.09
C LEU A 50 12.66 -2.11 25.57
N SER A 51 13.57 -1.56 26.38
CA SER A 51 13.57 -1.79 27.83
C SER A 51 12.34 -1.20 28.52
N GLN A 52 11.68 -0.24 27.89
CA GLN A 52 10.46 0.42 28.36
C GLN A 52 9.18 -0.29 27.89
N ALA A 53 9.27 -1.35 27.08
CA ALA A 53 8.10 -2.00 26.49
C ALA A 53 7.14 -2.58 27.55
N MET A 54 5.84 -2.31 27.40
CA MET A 54 4.80 -2.91 28.26
C MET A 54 4.77 -4.43 28.16
N GLN A 55 5.08 -4.98 26.97
CA GLN A 55 5.13 -6.41 26.72
C GLN A 55 6.53 -6.80 26.25
N LYS A 56 7.19 -7.68 27.02
CA LYS A 56 8.45 -8.30 26.63
C LYS A 56 8.18 -9.34 25.55
N GLY A 57 8.82 -9.18 24.40
CA GLY A 57 8.70 -10.10 23.27
C GLY A 57 9.98 -10.07 22.43
N ASN A 58 10.14 -11.03 21.52
CA ASN A 58 11.45 -11.32 20.92
C ASN A 58 11.84 -10.42 19.74
N ASN A 59 10.92 -9.59 19.24
CA ASN A 59 11.22 -8.67 18.14
C ASN A 59 11.83 -7.38 18.68
N LEU A 60 13.05 -7.07 18.23
CA LEU A 60 13.78 -5.83 18.54
C LEU A 60 13.38 -4.72 17.55
N ALA A 61 13.28 -5.08 16.26
CA ALA A 61 12.93 -4.17 15.18
C ALA A 61 12.22 -4.92 14.04
N HIS A 62 11.77 -4.17 13.06
CA HIS A 62 11.26 -4.70 11.80
C HIS A 62 12.04 -4.11 10.62
N HIS A 63 12.39 -4.96 9.66
CA HIS A 63 13.05 -4.56 8.42
C HIS A 63 12.07 -4.61 7.27
N LEU A 64 11.66 -3.43 6.81
CA LEU A 64 10.86 -3.21 5.62
C LEU A 64 11.78 -2.91 4.43
N ILE A 65 11.57 -3.61 3.33
CA ILE A 65 12.30 -3.45 2.08
C ILE A 65 11.30 -3.04 1.01
N GLN A 66 11.62 -2.01 0.24
CA GLN A 66 10.86 -1.56 -0.92
C GLN A 66 11.79 -1.54 -2.14
N SER A 67 11.56 -2.44 -3.10
CA SER A 67 12.39 -2.57 -4.30
C SER A 67 11.67 -2.01 -5.52
N PHE A 68 12.37 -1.28 -6.39
CA PHE A 68 11.82 -0.70 -7.63
C PHE A 68 12.32 -1.48 -8.86
N ALA A 69 11.71 -1.29 -10.04
CA ALA A 69 12.27 -1.91 -11.25
C ALA A 69 13.62 -1.29 -11.61
N PRO A 70 14.54 -2.07 -12.23
CA PRO A 70 15.73 -1.51 -12.84
C PRO A 70 15.40 -0.37 -13.81
N GLY A 71 16.04 0.79 -13.65
CA GLY A 71 15.89 1.95 -14.53
C GLY A 71 14.56 2.71 -14.42
N GLU A 72 13.69 2.37 -13.47
CA GLU A 72 12.36 2.99 -13.32
C GLU A 72 12.37 4.27 -12.48
N THR A 73 13.34 4.43 -11.57
CA THR A 73 13.41 5.56 -10.63
C THR A 73 14.86 5.91 -10.32
N THR A 74 15.09 7.15 -9.87
CA THR A 74 16.40 7.59 -9.38
C THR A 74 16.56 7.26 -7.89
N PRO A 75 17.79 7.22 -7.36
CA PRO A 75 18.03 6.99 -5.93
C PRO A 75 17.34 8.02 -5.03
N GLU A 76 17.30 9.29 -5.43
CA GLU A 76 16.69 10.39 -4.68
C GLU A 76 15.17 10.25 -4.64
N GLN A 77 14.55 10.00 -5.80
CA GLN A 77 13.11 9.77 -5.89
C GLN A 77 12.70 8.51 -5.10
N ALA A 78 13.49 7.44 -5.20
CA ALA A 78 13.27 6.25 -4.38
C ALA A 78 13.37 6.57 -2.90
N HIS A 79 14.36 7.34 -2.47
CA HIS A 79 14.52 7.75 -1.07
C HIS A 79 13.32 8.56 -0.57
N GLU A 80 12.85 9.53 -1.37
CA GLU A 80 11.67 10.34 -1.06
C GLU A 80 10.42 9.47 -0.89
N ILE A 81 10.17 8.54 -1.82
CA ILE A 81 9.06 7.58 -1.74
C ILE A 81 9.19 6.68 -0.50
N GLY A 82 10.42 6.28 -0.16
CA GLY A 82 10.73 5.49 1.04
C GLY A 82 10.41 6.23 2.33
N GLN A 83 10.73 7.52 2.39
CA GLN A 83 10.43 8.38 3.53
C GLN A 83 8.91 8.57 3.69
N GLN A 84 8.22 8.90 2.59
CA GLN A 84 6.75 8.99 2.57
C GLN A 84 6.08 7.68 3.03
N LEU A 85 6.61 6.53 2.59
CA LEU A 85 6.13 5.22 3.02
C LEU A 85 6.35 5.00 4.52
N ALA A 86 7.54 5.31 5.04
CA ALA A 86 7.87 5.15 6.45
C ALA A 86 6.97 6.04 7.33
N ASP A 87 6.84 7.31 6.99
CA ASP A 87 6.06 8.29 7.75
C ASP A 87 4.58 7.92 7.81
N GLU A 88 3.99 7.49 6.68
CA GLU A 88 2.58 7.08 6.65
C GLU A 88 2.34 5.74 7.38
N VAL A 89 3.22 4.75 7.21
CA VAL A 89 3.05 3.43 7.83
C VAL A 89 3.29 3.49 9.34
N LEU A 90 4.28 4.28 9.78
CA LEU A 90 4.71 4.36 11.16
C LEU A 90 4.04 5.49 11.93
N GLN A 91 3.40 6.45 11.24
CA GLN A 91 2.58 7.53 11.80
C GLN A 91 3.31 8.35 12.88
N GLY A 92 4.63 8.53 12.72
CA GLY A 92 5.47 9.20 13.71
C GLY A 92 5.56 8.51 15.07
N LYS A 93 5.12 7.25 15.19
CA LYS A 93 5.08 6.51 16.47
C LYS A 93 6.35 5.70 16.75
N TYR A 94 7.03 5.26 15.69
CA TYR A 94 8.17 4.35 15.77
C TYR A 94 9.41 5.04 15.21
N PRO A 95 10.53 5.07 15.96
CA PRO A 95 11.81 5.49 15.41
C PRO A 95 12.24 4.58 14.26
N TYR A 96 12.84 5.15 13.23
CA TYR A 96 13.31 4.39 12.08
C TYR A 96 14.58 4.96 11.46
N VAL A 97 15.32 4.09 10.76
CA VAL A 97 16.42 4.42 9.86
C VAL A 97 16.04 3.93 8.46
N LEU A 98 16.08 4.84 7.49
CA LEU A 98 15.85 4.62 6.07
C LEU A 98 17.16 4.76 5.31
N THR A 99 17.46 3.80 4.46
CA THR A 99 18.60 3.86 3.54
C THR A 99 18.18 3.46 2.14
N THR A 100 18.74 4.10 1.12
CA THR A 100 18.54 3.70 -0.29
C THR A 100 19.81 3.05 -0.80
N HIS A 101 19.68 1.85 -1.36
CA HIS A 101 20.80 1.08 -1.92
C HIS A 101 20.78 1.14 -3.45
N ILE A 102 21.97 1.29 -4.03
CA ILE A 102 22.19 1.37 -5.49
C ILE A 102 23.06 0.24 -6.05
N ASP A 103 23.45 -0.73 -5.21
CA ASP A 103 24.52 -1.70 -5.48
C ASP A 103 24.10 -2.96 -6.27
N LYS A 104 22.80 -3.25 -6.39
CA LYS A 104 22.29 -4.54 -6.92
C LYS A 104 21.65 -4.46 -8.31
N GLY A 105 22.06 -3.48 -9.12
CA GLY A 105 21.52 -3.26 -10.47
C GLY A 105 20.05 -2.80 -10.49
N HIS A 106 19.48 -2.50 -9.33
CA HIS A 106 18.20 -1.83 -9.14
C HIS A 106 18.24 -1.07 -7.82
N VAL A 107 17.41 -0.02 -7.73
CA VAL A 107 17.28 0.79 -6.53
C VAL A 107 16.31 0.12 -5.55
N HIS A 108 16.67 0.08 -4.28
CA HIS A 108 15.76 -0.39 -3.23
C HIS A 108 16.01 0.33 -1.90
N ASN A 109 14.92 0.56 -1.17
CA ASN A 109 14.94 1.14 0.16
C ASN A 109 14.96 0.05 1.23
N HIS A 110 15.70 0.32 2.30
CA HIS A 110 15.68 -0.43 3.54
C HIS A 110 15.24 0.50 4.67
N ILE A 111 14.13 0.16 5.32
CA ILE A 111 13.59 0.87 6.48
C ILE A 111 13.66 -0.09 7.67
N ILE A 112 14.53 0.18 8.64
CA ILE A 112 14.58 -0.53 9.91
C ILE A 112 13.92 0.36 10.97
N PHE A 113 12.86 -0.11 11.60
CA PHE A 113 12.14 0.64 12.64
C PHE A 113 12.00 -0.16 13.93
N CYS A 114 12.02 0.54 15.06
CA CYS A 114 11.94 -0.07 16.39
C CYS A 114 10.62 -0.85 16.52
N ALA A 115 10.67 -2.00 17.19
CA ALA A 115 9.47 -2.79 17.40
C ALA A 115 8.50 -2.17 18.40
N VAL A 116 8.87 -1.10 19.11
CA VAL A 116 8.09 -0.49 20.21
C VAL A 116 7.79 0.98 19.89
N ASP A 117 6.57 1.44 20.19
CA ASP A 117 6.18 2.84 19.98
C ASP A 117 6.64 3.76 21.12
N MET A 118 6.95 5.01 20.78
CA MET A 118 7.54 6.00 21.70
C MET A 118 6.60 6.43 22.84
N VAL A 119 5.28 6.32 22.65
CA VAL A 119 4.31 6.95 23.55
C VAL A 119 3.67 5.93 24.48
N ASN A 120 3.12 4.87 23.89
CA ASN A 120 2.36 3.83 24.56
C ASN A 120 3.24 2.61 24.91
N GLN A 121 4.48 2.55 24.40
CA GLN A 121 5.42 1.46 24.68
C GLN A 121 4.86 0.08 24.32
N ARG A 122 3.99 0.04 23.30
CA ARG A 122 3.39 -1.16 22.72
C ARG A 122 4.18 -1.60 21.49
N LYS A 123 4.10 -2.90 21.19
CA LYS A 123 4.78 -3.46 20.03
C LYS A 123 4.02 -3.26 18.72
N TYR A 124 4.77 -3.08 17.64
CA TYR A 124 4.24 -3.07 16.29
C TYR A 124 3.55 -4.40 15.96
N VAL A 125 2.32 -4.32 15.44
CA VAL A 125 1.53 -5.50 15.09
C VAL A 125 1.79 -5.86 13.62
N SER A 126 2.76 -6.75 13.39
CA SER A 126 3.05 -7.29 12.06
C SER A 126 2.14 -8.49 11.75
N ASN A 127 1.17 -8.28 10.87
CA ASN A 127 0.20 -9.30 10.46
C ASN A 127 -0.22 -9.09 8.98
N ARG A 128 -1.11 -9.94 8.47
CA ARG A 128 -1.57 -9.86 7.08
C ARG A 128 -2.27 -8.54 6.73
N GLN A 129 -2.98 -7.93 7.67
CA GLN A 129 -3.68 -6.67 7.47
C GLN A 129 -2.70 -5.49 7.43
N SER A 130 -1.73 -5.43 8.36
CA SER A 130 -0.71 -4.37 8.35
C SER A 130 0.21 -4.48 7.13
N TYR A 131 0.56 -5.68 6.70
CA TYR A 131 1.30 -5.86 5.44
C TYR A 131 0.49 -5.44 4.20
N ALA A 132 -0.82 -5.75 4.17
CA ALA A 132 -1.69 -5.29 3.09
C ALA A 132 -1.83 -3.76 3.06
N TYR A 133 -1.76 -3.10 4.22
CA TYR A 133 -1.71 -1.64 4.31
C TYR A 133 -0.40 -1.11 3.72
N ILE A 134 0.76 -1.61 4.16
CA ILE A 134 2.09 -1.23 3.61
C ILE A 134 2.10 -1.36 2.08
N ARG A 135 1.63 -2.49 1.55
CA ARG A 135 1.60 -2.72 0.11
C ARG A 135 0.73 -1.69 -0.61
N ARG A 136 -0.50 -1.45 -0.12
CA ARG A 136 -1.41 -0.46 -0.73
C ARG A 136 -0.83 0.95 -0.70
N THR A 137 -0.18 1.34 0.41
CA THR A 137 0.48 2.63 0.52
C THR A 137 1.65 2.74 -0.45
N SER A 138 2.53 1.73 -0.50
CA SER A 138 3.64 1.71 -1.47
C SER A 138 3.14 1.77 -2.92
N ASP A 139 2.14 0.96 -3.29
CA ASP A 139 1.57 0.97 -4.64
C ASP A 139 0.98 2.35 -4.96
N ARG A 140 0.22 2.95 -4.03
CA ARG A 140 -0.35 4.29 -4.23
C ARG A 140 0.74 5.35 -4.44
N LEU A 141 1.75 5.39 -3.57
CA LEU A 141 2.86 6.35 -3.67
C LEU A 141 3.61 6.17 -4.99
N CYS A 142 3.92 4.94 -5.38
CA CYS A 142 4.55 4.66 -6.67
C CYS A 142 3.71 5.20 -7.84
N LYS A 143 2.38 5.02 -7.82
CA LYS A 143 1.49 5.56 -8.85
C LYS A 143 1.45 7.08 -8.87
N GLU A 144 1.42 7.73 -7.71
CA GLU A 144 1.43 9.19 -7.58
C GLU A 144 2.71 9.80 -8.16
N HIS A 145 3.84 9.07 -8.06
CA HIS A 145 5.13 9.43 -8.64
C HIS A 145 5.34 8.90 -10.08
N GLY A 146 4.29 8.40 -10.75
CA GLY A 146 4.35 7.95 -12.14
C GLY A 146 5.02 6.59 -12.37
N LEU A 147 5.29 5.82 -11.31
CA LEU A 147 5.93 4.50 -11.38
C LEU A 147 4.91 3.37 -11.60
N SER A 148 5.39 2.23 -12.12
CA SER A 148 4.55 1.06 -12.36
C SER A 148 4.18 0.31 -11.07
N VAL A 149 2.91 -0.09 -10.97
CA VAL A 149 2.32 -0.74 -9.79
C VAL A 149 1.75 -2.11 -10.11
N VAL A 150 1.68 -2.98 -9.09
CA VAL A 150 1.07 -4.30 -9.24
C VAL A 150 -0.44 -4.20 -9.35
N MET A 151 -0.98 -4.49 -10.53
CA MET A 151 -2.43 -4.53 -10.76
C MET A 151 -3.08 -5.65 -9.93
N PRO A 152 -4.09 -5.36 -9.09
CA PRO A 152 -4.86 -6.37 -8.38
C PRO A 152 -5.51 -7.35 -9.36
N GLY A 153 -5.22 -8.64 -9.25
CA GLY A 153 -5.83 -9.69 -10.08
C GLY A 153 -4.94 -10.27 -11.17
N GLN A 154 -3.75 -9.70 -11.41
CA GLN A 154 -2.69 -10.44 -12.11
C GLN A 154 -1.97 -11.38 -11.13
N ASP A 155 -1.60 -12.55 -11.64
CA ASP A 155 -1.09 -13.75 -10.97
C ASP A 155 -0.65 -13.59 -9.50
N ARG A 156 -1.14 -14.47 -8.63
CA ARG A 156 -0.55 -14.66 -7.29
C ARG A 156 0.97 -14.79 -7.47
N GLY A 157 1.73 -14.00 -6.71
CA GLY A 157 3.19 -13.99 -6.80
C GLY A 157 3.74 -15.42 -6.81
N LYS A 158 4.48 -15.76 -7.86
CA LYS A 158 5.07 -17.09 -8.03
C LYS A 158 6.03 -17.33 -6.88
N SER A 159 5.90 -18.46 -6.19
CA SER A 159 6.97 -18.87 -5.27
C SER A 159 8.30 -19.02 -6.04
N TYR A 160 9.44 -18.88 -5.39
CA TYR A 160 10.75 -19.02 -6.06
C TYR A 160 10.86 -20.34 -6.85
N ALA A 161 10.31 -21.43 -6.31
CA ALA A 161 10.24 -22.72 -6.99
C ALA A 161 9.33 -22.70 -8.23
N GLU A 162 8.21 -21.97 -8.21
CA GLU A 162 7.34 -21.79 -9.38
C GLU A 162 7.98 -20.88 -10.44
N TRP A 163 8.76 -19.88 -10.04
CA TRP A 163 9.51 -19.02 -10.96
C TRP A 163 10.64 -19.79 -11.64
N ASP A 164 11.44 -20.56 -10.89
CA ASP A 164 12.54 -21.39 -11.41
C ASP A 164 12.01 -22.50 -12.35
N ALA A 165 10.92 -23.17 -11.98
CA ALA A 165 10.29 -24.18 -12.84
C ALA A 165 9.67 -23.59 -14.12
N HIS A 166 9.18 -22.34 -14.06
CA HIS A 166 8.68 -21.64 -15.24
C HIS A 166 9.82 -21.24 -16.19
N ARG A 167 10.94 -20.74 -15.64
CA ARG A 167 12.15 -20.39 -16.42
C ARG A 167 12.78 -21.62 -17.09
N LYS A 168 12.75 -22.77 -16.41
CA LYS A 168 13.27 -24.05 -16.93
C LYS A 168 12.28 -24.82 -17.82
N GLY A 169 11.07 -24.29 -18.04
CA GLY A 169 10.02 -24.97 -18.85
C GLY A 169 9.45 -26.24 -18.22
N THR A 170 9.72 -26.49 -16.93
CA THR A 170 9.30 -27.70 -16.20
C THR A 170 7.99 -27.52 -15.41
N SER A 171 7.31 -26.38 -15.56
CA SER A 171 6.05 -26.09 -14.87
C SER A 171 4.89 -26.96 -15.39
N TRP A 172 4.57 -28.01 -14.63
CA TRP A 172 3.41 -28.87 -14.88
C TRP A 172 2.09 -28.10 -14.94
N LYS A 173 1.93 -27.04 -14.12
CA LYS A 173 0.72 -26.19 -14.15
C LYS A 173 0.59 -25.41 -15.46
N ALA A 174 1.70 -24.91 -16.01
CA ALA A 174 1.68 -24.18 -17.27
C ALA A 174 1.37 -25.11 -18.45
N LYS A 175 2.00 -26.31 -18.48
CA LYS A 175 1.72 -27.34 -19.48
C LYS A 175 0.25 -27.78 -19.47
N LEU A 176 -0.30 -27.99 -18.27
CA LEU A 176 -1.71 -28.34 -18.11
C LEU A 176 -2.65 -27.22 -18.57
N LYS A 177 -2.36 -25.95 -18.26
CA LYS A 177 -3.17 -24.81 -18.76
C LYS A 177 -3.18 -24.76 -20.29
N ALA A 178 -2.02 -24.91 -20.92
CA ALA A 178 -1.91 -24.92 -22.37
C ALA A 178 -2.70 -26.08 -23.00
N ALA A 179 -2.62 -27.27 -22.41
CA ALA A 179 -3.39 -28.43 -22.86
C ALA A 179 -4.91 -28.21 -22.71
N ILE A 180 -5.35 -27.64 -21.58
CA ILE A 180 -6.75 -27.29 -21.35
C ILE A 180 -7.24 -26.27 -22.39
N ASP A 181 -6.48 -25.19 -22.62
CA ASP A 181 -6.85 -24.15 -23.57
C ASP A 181 -6.86 -24.64 -25.03
N ALA A 182 -6.04 -25.64 -25.37
CA ALA A 182 -6.04 -26.30 -26.68
C ALA A 182 -7.20 -27.31 -26.85
N ALA A 183 -7.66 -27.94 -25.76
CA ALA A 183 -8.74 -28.92 -25.78
C ALA A 183 -10.14 -28.28 -25.79
N ILE A 184 -10.31 -27.12 -25.13
CA ILE A 184 -11.61 -26.42 -25.03
C ILE A 184 -12.26 -26.15 -26.41
N PRO A 185 -11.55 -25.67 -27.45
CA PRO A 185 -12.15 -25.41 -28.77
C PRO A 185 -12.63 -26.66 -29.51
N GLN A 186 -12.13 -27.84 -29.13
CA GLN A 186 -12.38 -29.12 -29.79
C GLN A 186 -13.45 -29.95 -29.08
N ALA A 187 -13.73 -29.64 -27.81
CA ALA A 187 -14.68 -30.37 -26.99
C ALA A 187 -16.13 -29.96 -27.29
N LYS A 188 -17.03 -30.94 -27.38
CA LYS A 188 -18.48 -30.70 -27.55
C LYS A 188 -19.20 -30.44 -26.23
N ASP A 189 -18.74 -31.10 -25.17
CA ASP A 189 -19.25 -30.97 -23.80
C ASP A 189 -18.11 -31.25 -22.81
N PHE A 190 -18.41 -31.20 -21.51
CA PHE A 190 -17.38 -31.36 -20.47
C PHE A 190 -16.81 -32.78 -20.41
N ASP A 191 -17.60 -33.81 -20.70
CA ASP A 191 -17.10 -35.20 -20.68
C ASP A 191 -16.21 -35.47 -21.91
N ASP A 192 -16.55 -34.90 -23.07
CA ASP A 192 -15.71 -34.93 -24.28
C ASP A 192 -14.38 -34.19 -24.07
N PHE A 193 -14.39 -33.08 -23.34
CA PHE A 193 -13.17 -32.38 -22.92
C PHE A 193 -12.26 -33.24 -22.04
N LEU A 194 -12.82 -33.99 -21.08
CA LEU A 194 -12.03 -34.89 -20.24
C LEU A 194 -11.40 -36.01 -21.07
N ARG A 195 -12.14 -36.54 -22.04
CA ARG A 195 -11.65 -37.57 -22.97
C ARG A 195 -10.49 -37.06 -23.83
N LEU A 196 -10.59 -35.85 -24.37
CA LEU A 196 -9.50 -35.22 -25.15
C LEU A 196 -8.20 -35.05 -24.34
N LEU A 197 -8.32 -34.74 -23.05
CA LEU A 197 -7.14 -34.66 -22.17
C LEU A 197 -6.57 -36.03 -21.82
N GLN A 198 -7.42 -37.05 -21.68
CA GLN A 198 -6.96 -38.44 -21.49
C GLN A 198 -6.23 -38.98 -22.73
N GLU A 199 -6.71 -38.66 -23.93
CA GLU A 199 -6.05 -39.00 -25.20
C GLU A 199 -4.67 -38.32 -25.33
N GLN A 200 -4.48 -37.15 -24.72
CA GLN A 200 -3.19 -36.46 -24.59
C GLN A 200 -2.30 -37.03 -23.46
N GLY A 201 -2.72 -38.12 -22.80
CA GLY A 201 -1.96 -38.81 -21.77
C GLY A 201 -2.15 -38.27 -20.35
N TYR A 202 -3.12 -37.39 -20.10
CA TYR A 202 -3.41 -36.92 -18.74
C TYR A 202 -4.34 -37.87 -18.00
N GLU A 203 -3.98 -38.23 -16.76
CA GLU A 203 -4.89 -38.95 -15.89
C GLU A 203 -5.88 -37.99 -15.23
N VAL A 204 -7.16 -38.34 -15.30
CA VAL A 204 -8.28 -37.55 -14.77
C VAL A 204 -8.84 -38.23 -13.53
N LYS A 205 -8.98 -37.46 -12.43
CA LYS A 205 -9.67 -37.90 -11.22
C LYS A 205 -10.86 -36.98 -10.94
N ARG A 206 -12.07 -37.54 -10.99
CA ARG A 206 -13.32 -36.86 -10.59
C ARG A 206 -13.54 -37.07 -9.09
N GLY A 207 -13.72 -35.98 -8.37
CA GLY A 207 -14.01 -35.94 -6.93
C GLY A 207 -14.67 -34.59 -6.63
N LYS A 208 -14.53 -34.06 -5.40
CA LYS A 208 -15.06 -32.71 -5.08
C LYS A 208 -14.52 -31.59 -6.01
N TYR A 209 -13.34 -31.80 -6.60
CA TYR A 209 -12.78 -30.96 -7.66
C TYR A 209 -12.10 -31.84 -8.69
N VAL A 210 -12.36 -31.62 -9.98
CA VAL A 210 -11.64 -32.30 -11.07
C VAL A 210 -10.14 -32.02 -10.94
N SER A 211 -9.35 -33.08 -11.08
CA SER A 211 -7.90 -33.04 -10.93
C SER A 211 -7.21 -33.81 -12.05
N PHE A 212 -6.10 -33.26 -12.55
CA PHE A 212 -5.33 -33.82 -13.66
C PHE A 212 -3.91 -34.17 -13.22
N ARG A 213 -3.34 -35.22 -13.80
CA ARG A 213 -1.93 -35.60 -13.62
C ARG A 213 -1.31 -35.87 -14.97
N ALA A 214 -0.25 -35.14 -15.30
CA ALA A 214 0.53 -35.35 -16.52
C ALA A 214 1.42 -36.61 -16.40
N PRO A 215 1.83 -37.23 -17.52
CA PRO A 215 2.81 -38.32 -17.50
C PRO A 215 4.10 -37.91 -16.78
N GLY A 216 4.53 -38.69 -15.78
CA GLY A 216 5.72 -38.39 -14.96
C GLY A 216 5.49 -37.39 -13.82
N GLN A 217 4.27 -36.86 -13.64
CA GLN A 217 3.94 -36.00 -12.51
C GLN A 217 3.55 -36.85 -11.28
N GLY A 218 4.23 -36.66 -10.14
CA GLY A 218 3.95 -37.46 -8.94
C GLY A 218 2.59 -37.20 -8.28
N ARG A 219 2.07 -35.96 -8.32
CA ARG A 219 0.82 -35.56 -7.64
C ARG A 219 -0.19 -34.93 -8.61
N PHE A 220 -1.47 -35.17 -8.34
CA PHE A 220 -2.57 -34.54 -9.08
C PHE A 220 -2.63 -33.01 -8.85
N THR A 221 -2.95 -32.28 -9.90
CA THR A 221 -3.20 -30.83 -9.89
C THR A 221 -4.70 -30.57 -9.97
N ARG A 222 -5.27 -29.87 -8.98
CA ARG A 222 -6.70 -29.54 -8.94
C ARG A 222 -7.01 -28.35 -9.84
N CYS A 223 -8.10 -28.39 -10.61
CA CYS A 223 -8.57 -27.28 -11.47
C CYS A 223 -8.64 -25.93 -10.72
N LYS A 224 -9.22 -25.93 -9.51
CA LYS A 224 -9.28 -24.77 -8.61
C LYS A 224 -7.94 -24.05 -8.37
N THR A 225 -6.82 -24.78 -8.44
CA THR A 225 -5.48 -24.22 -8.17
C THR A 225 -4.81 -23.60 -9.40
N LEU A 226 -5.40 -23.77 -10.59
CA LEU A 226 -4.92 -23.19 -11.84
C LEU A 226 -5.42 -21.75 -12.05
N GLY A 227 -6.52 -21.36 -11.39
CA GLY A 227 -7.10 -20.02 -11.45
C GLY A 227 -8.60 -20.06 -11.72
N GLU A 228 -9.27 -18.92 -11.56
CA GLU A 228 -10.74 -18.81 -11.72
C GLU A 228 -11.22 -19.14 -13.14
N ALA A 229 -10.37 -18.93 -14.15
CA ALA A 229 -10.68 -19.25 -15.55
C ALA A 229 -10.59 -20.76 -15.91
N TYR A 230 -10.14 -21.60 -14.96
CA TYR A 230 -9.87 -23.03 -15.17
C TYR A 230 -10.64 -23.91 -14.18
N THR A 231 -11.72 -23.40 -13.56
CA THR A 231 -12.62 -24.26 -12.78
C THR A 231 -13.48 -25.12 -13.70
N GLU A 232 -14.08 -26.17 -13.16
CA GLU A 232 -14.98 -27.05 -13.92
C GLU A 232 -16.16 -26.26 -14.50
N GLU A 233 -16.72 -25.34 -13.73
CA GLU A 233 -17.77 -24.43 -14.18
C GLU A 233 -17.25 -23.52 -15.29
N ALA A 234 -16.10 -22.87 -15.11
CA ALA A 234 -15.53 -21.97 -16.12
C ALA A 234 -15.19 -22.70 -17.43
N ILE A 235 -14.68 -23.93 -17.36
CA ILE A 235 -14.36 -24.75 -18.53
C ILE A 235 -15.66 -25.21 -19.21
N THR A 236 -16.64 -25.70 -18.44
CA THR A 236 -17.95 -26.10 -18.96
C THR A 236 -18.65 -24.92 -19.65
N GLU A 237 -18.59 -23.74 -19.05
CA GLU A 237 -19.15 -22.51 -19.62
C GLU A 237 -18.37 -22.05 -20.87
N ARG A 238 -17.05 -22.24 -20.93
CA ARG A 238 -16.25 -21.94 -22.13
C ARG A 238 -16.55 -22.91 -23.28
N ILE A 239 -16.89 -24.17 -22.98
CA ILE A 239 -17.31 -25.17 -23.97
C ILE A 239 -18.74 -24.86 -24.48
N LYS A 240 -19.65 -24.50 -23.57
CA LYS A 240 -21.04 -24.09 -23.91
C LYS A 240 -21.13 -22.71 -24.58
N GLY A 241 -20.16 -21.85 -24.32
CA GLY A 241 -20.18 -20.42 -24.62
C GLY A 241 -19.93 -20.02 -26.07
N ARG A 242 -20.55 -20.69 -27.06
CA ARG A 242 -20.71 -20.10 -28.40
C ARG A 242 -21.70 -18.94 -28.42
N ILE A 243 -22.59 -18.80 -27.44
CA ILE A 243 -23.31 -17.54 -27.14
C ILE A 243 -23.60 -17.51 -25.63
N VAL A 244 -22.97 -16.60 -24.88
CA VAL A 244 -23.47 -16.22 -23.56
C VAL A 244 -23.53 -14.70 -23.48
N GLU A 245 -24.76 -14.17 -23.54
CA GLU A 245 -25.06 -12.87 -22.96
C GLU A 245 -24.77 -12.95 -21.46
N ARG A 246 -23.68 -12.31 -21.03
CA ARG A 246 -23.47 -12.03 -19.60
C ARG A 246 -24.64 -11.18 -19.12
N LYS A 247 -25.51 -11.74 -18.26
CA LYS A 247 -26.43 -10.92 -17.47
C LYS A 247 -25.57 -9.93 -16.67
N PRO A 248 -25.66 -8.61 -16.91
CA PRO A 248 -24.85 -7.65 -16.19
C PRO A 248 -25.27 -7.72 -14.72
N LYS A 249 -24.30 -7.84 -13.80
CA LYS A 249 -24.56 -7.45 -12.41
C LYS A 249 -25.06 -6.01 -12.46
N GLU A 250 -26.25 -5.77 -11.92
CA GLU A 250 -26.83 -4.43 -11.87
C GLU A 250 -26.00 -3.58 -10.90
N ASN A 251 -24.93 -2.98 -11.42
CA ASN A 251 -24.14 -2.04 -10.65
C ASN A 251 -24.91 -0.72 -10.67
N ARG A 252 -25.52 -0.35 -9.54
CA ARG A 252 -26.32 0.88 -9.39
C ARG A 252 -25.46 2.14 -9.31
N LYS A 253 -24.14 2.01 -9.18
CA LYS A 253 -23.22 3.14 -9.09
C LYS A 253 -23.13 3.92 -10.42
N ILE A 254 -22.97 5.23 -10.33
CA ILE A 254 -22.67 6.10 -11.47
C ILE A 254 -21.19 5.91 -11.82
N SER A 255 -20.92 5.65 -13.10
CA SER A 255 -19.57 5.52 -13.65
C SER A 255 -19.39 6.46 -14.83
N LEU A 256 -18.13 6.68 -15.20
CA LEU A 256 -17.78 7.46 -16.39
C LEU A 256 -18.40 6.86 -17.65
N ARG A 257 -18.95 7.74 -18.49
CA ARG A 257 -19.37 7.40 -19.86
C ARG A 257 -18.16 7.01 -20.71
N ILE A 258 -18.36 6.09 -21.63
CA ILE A 258 -17.35 5.66 -22.60
C ILE A 258 -17.32 6.69 -23.73
N ASP A 259 -16.15 7.24 -24.03
CA ASP A 259 -15.93 8.05 -25.24
C ASP A 259 -16.07 7.14 -26.48
N LEU A 260 -17.15 7.31 -27.24
CA LEU A 260 -17.44 6.47 -28.40
C LEU A 260 -16.52 6.79 -29.58
N GLU A 261 -16.09 8.06 -29.70
CA GLU A 261 -15.29 8.54 -30.84
C GLU A 261 -13.85 8.02 -30.74
N ASN A 262 -13.28 8.08 -29.54
CA ASN A 262 -11.87 7.72 -29.31
C ASN A 262 -11.67 6.27 -28.81
N SER A 263 -12.74 5.48 -28.65
CA SER A 263 -12.62 4.09 -28.18
C SER A 263 -12.28 3.12 -29.31
N ILE A 264 -11.04 2.63 -29.29
CA ILE A 264 -10.54 1.56 -30.19
C ILE A 264 -11.48 0.34 -30.18
N LYS A 265 -12.04 0.00 -29.01
CA LYS A 265 -12.96 -1.15 -28.87
C LYS A 265 -14.32 -0.91 -29.52
N VAL A 266 -14.79 0.33 -29.55
CA VAL A 266 -16.03 0.71 -30.24
C VAL A 266 -15.81 0.58 -31.75
N GLN A 267 -14.69 1.08 -32.26
CA GLN A 267 -14.35 1.01 -33.69
C GLN A 267 -14.18 -0.45 -34.18
N GLN A 268 -13.66 -1.34 -33.33
CA GLN A 268 -13.39 -2.74 -33.70
C GLN A 268 -14.58 -3.69 -33.54
N SER A 269 -15.66 -3.30 -32.84
CA SER A 269 -16.77 -4.21 -32.55
C SER A 269 -18.12 -3.50 -32.50
N ALA A 270 -18.95 -3.78 -33.51
CA ALA A 270 -20.34 -3.30 -33.58
C ALA A 270 -21.18 -3.75 -32.37
N GLY A 271 -20.89 -4.92 -31.79
CA GLY A 271 -21.54 -5.40 -30.57
C GLY A 271 -21.16 -4.58 -29.34
N TYR A 272 -19.87 -4.25 -29.21
CA TYR A 272 -19.38 -3.38 -28.12
C TYR A 272 -19.89 -1.95 -28.27
N GLU A 273 -19.95 -1.41 -29.49
CA GLU A 273 -20.54 -0.10 -29.78
C GLU A 273 -22.00 -0.01 -29.29
N LYS A 274 -22.85 -0.98 -29.66
CA LYS A 274 -24.24 -1.04 -29.20
C LYS A 274 -24.34 -1.10 -27.68
N TRP A 275 -23.49 -1.92 -27.04
CA TRP A 275 -23.43 -2.00 -25.59
C TRP A 275 -22.98 -0.67 -24.96
N ALA A 276 -21.96 -0.01 -25.51
CA ALA A 276 -21.41 1.24 -25.01
C ALA A 276 -22.42 2.39 -25.13
N LYS A 277 -23.18 2.46 -26.22
CA LYS A 277 -24.31 3.41 -26.38
C LYS A 277 -25.36 3.19 -25.31
N LEU A 278 -25.81 1.96 -25.09
CA LEU A 278 -26.78 1.62 -24.05
C LEU A 278 -26.24 1.91 -22.63
N HIS A 279 -24.96 1.61 -22.39
CA HIS A 279 -24.29 1.93 -21.13
C HIS A 279 -24.26 3.44 -20.88
N ASN A 280 -23.86 4.23 -21.87
CA ASN A 280 -23.79 5.69 -21.79
C ASN A 280 -25.16 6.31 -21.55
N LEU A 281 -26.23 5.80 -22.18
CA LEU A 281 -27.60 6.23 -21.92
C LEU A 281 -28.01 5.95 -20.47
N LYS A 282 -27.71 4.76 -19.95
CA LYS A 282 -27.96 4.42 -18.54
C LYS A 282 -27.18 5.33 -17.58
N GLN A 283 -25.92 5.65 -17.88
CA GLN A 283 -25.13 6.58 -17.07
C GLN A 283 -25.66 8.01 -17.15
N ALA A 284 -26.10 8.48 -18.32
CA ALA A 284 -26.71 9.79 -18.48
C ALA A 284 -28.01 9.92 -17.66
N ALA A 285 -28.89 8.93 -17.73
CA ALA A 285 -30.13 8.91 -16.94
C ALA A 285 -29.83 8.93 -15.42
N ARG A 286 -28.85 8.15 -14.96
CA ARG A 286 -28.46 8.17 -13.54
C ARG A 286 -27.79 9.47 -13.13
N THR A 287 -26.97 10.06 -14.00
CA THR A 287 -26.36 11.37 -13.77
C THR A 287 -27.45 12.43 -13.63
N LEU A 288 -28.47 12.42 -14.50
CA LEU A 288 -29.62 13.31 -14.40
C LEU A 288 -30.40 13.11 -13.09
N ASN A 289 -30.71 11.86 -12.72
CA ASN A 289 -31.37 11.57 -11.45
C ASN A 289 -30.57 12.09 -10.25
N PHE A 290 -29.25 11.93 -10.27
CA PHE A 290 -28.38 12.47 -9.23
C PHE A 290 -28.47 14.00 -9.15
N LEU A 291 -28.41 14.70 -10.29
CA LEU A 291 -28.57 16.16 -10.31
C LEU A 291 -29.94 16.57 -9.74
N THR A 292 -31.01 15.87 -10.09
CA THR A 292 -32.36 16.12 -9.54
C THR A 292 -32.43 15.86 -8.04
N GLU A 293 -31.92 14.73 -7.56
CA GLU A 293 -31.90 14.36 -6.14
C GLU A 293 -31.10 15.36 -5.28
N HIS A 294 -30.00 15.88 -5.84
CA HIS A 294 -29.14 16.87 -5.20
C HIS A 294 -29.56 18.33 -5.48
N LYS A 295 -30.69 18.56 -6.17
CA LYS A 295 -31.22 19.89 -6.52
C LYS A 295 -30.19 20.77 -7.26
N ILE A 296 -29.48 20.16 -8.20
CA ILE A 296 -28.54 20.83 -9.08
C ILE A 296 -29.28 21.10 -10.39
N GLU A 297 -29.73 22.33 -10.58
CA GLU A 297 -30.64 22.71 -11.66
C GLU A 297 -29.89 23.26 -12.89
N SER A 298 -28.67 23.75 -12.70
CA SER A 298 -27.85 24.32 -13.77
C SER A 298 -26.40 23.84 -13.75
N TYR A 299 -25.70 24.02 -14.87
CA TYR A 299 -24.27 23.72 -14.95
C TYR A 299 -23.42 24.59 -14.00
N PRO A 300 -23.66 25.91 -13.86
CA PRO A 300 -23.02 26.72 -12.82
C PRO A 300 -23.24 26.19 -11.39
N ASP A 301 -24.44 25.68 -11.07
CA ASP A 301 -24.69 25.07 -9.75
C ASP A 301 -23.83 23.83 -9.55
N LEU A 302 -23.67 23.00 -10.59
CA LEU A 302 -22.80 21.82 -10.54
C LEU A 302 -21.34 22.22 -10.33
N GLU A 303 -20.84 23.23 -11.05
CA GLU A 303 -19.48 23.73 -10.87
C GLU A 303 -19.25 24.28 -9.47
N SER A 304 -20.23 25.03 -8.93
CA SER A 304 -20.18 25.53 -7.56
C SER A 304 -20.11 24.38 -6.55
N ARG A 305 -20.96 23.34 -6.68
CA ARG A 305 -20.93 22.17 -5.79
C ARG A 305 -19.61 21.39 -5.88
N VAL A 306 -19.07 21.21 -7.09
CA VAL A 306 -17.76 20.56 -7.27
C VAL A 306 -16.66 21.37 -6.59
N ALA A 307 -16.67 22.70 -6.74
CA ALA A 307 -15.71 23.58 -6.09
C ALA A 307 -15.82 23.52 -4.56
N GLU A 308 -17.02 23.59 -4.00
CA GLU A 308 -17.29 23.46 -2.56
C GLU A 308 -16.76 22.12 -1.99
N ILE A 309 -17.07 21.01 -2.65
CA ILE A 309 -16.66 19.67 -2.20
C ILE A 309 -15.16 19.47 -2.34
N THR A 310 -14.57 19.99 -3.42
CA THR A 310 -13.12 19.95 -3.62
C THR A 310 -12.42 20.75 -2.52
N ALA A 311 -12.89 21.97 -2.22
CA ALA A 311 -12.37 22.79 -1.14
C ALA A 311 -12.47 22.06 0.21
N ALA A 312 -13.65 21.50 0.54
CA ALA A 312 -13.84 20.71 1.77
C ALA A 312 -12.91 19.50 1.86
N SER A 313 -12.67 18.79 0.76
CA SER A 313 -11.72 17.66 0.71
C SER A 313 -10.28 18.12 0.93
N THR A 314 -9.88 19.26 0.35
CA THR A 314 -8.53 19.83 0.54
C THR A 314 -8.32 20.32 1.97
N GLU A 315 -9.31 20.98 2.57
CA GLU A 315 -9.28 21.43 3.96
C GLU A 315 -9.21 20.24 4.93
N ALA A 316 -10.04 19.20 4.71
CA ALA A 316 -10.00 17.98 5.52
C ALA A 316 -8.65 17.27 5.42
N ALA A 317 -8.03 17.25 4.24
CA ALA A 317 -6.68 16.70 4.06
C ALA A 317 -5.62 17.50 4.81
N ALA A 318 -5.68 18.84 4.74
CA ALA A 318 -4.77 19.73 5.44
C ALA A 318 -4.89 19.59 6.98
N ALA A 319 -6.13 19.54 7.49
CA ALA A 319 -6.39 19.34 8.92
C ALA A 319 -5.88 17.99 9.42
N LEU A 320 -6.10 16.91 8.64
CA LEU A 320 -5.57 15.59 8.97
C LEU A 320 -4.04 15.58 9.02
N LYS A 321 -3.39 16.18 8.01
CA LYS A 321 -1.91 16.28 7.95
C LYS A 321 -1.35 17.11 9.12
N ALA A 322 -2.02 18.20 9.49
CA ALA A 322 -1.63 19.01 10.64
C ALA A 322 -1.74 18.23 11.96
N ALA A 323 -2.82 17.46 12.16
CA ALA A 323 -2.99 16.60 13.33
C ALA A 323 -1.92 15.49 13.40
N GLU A 324 -1.60 14.87 12.26
CA GLU A 324 -0.55 13.84 12.17
C GLU A 324 0.84 14.41 12.50
N ARG A 325 1.15 15.60 11.99
CA ARG A 325 2.39 16.31 12.33
C ARG A 325 2.47 16.61 13.83
N ARG A 326 1.42 17.17 14.43
CA ARG A 326 1.38 17.47 15.87
C ARG A 326 1.52 16.19 16.71
N LEU A 327 0.90 15.08 16.29
CA LEU A 327 1.09 13.78 16.96
C LEU A 327 2.55 13.33 16.90
N ALA A 328 3.23 13.46 15.76
CA ALA A 328 4.65 13.10 15.65
C ALA A 328 5.54 13.98 16.56
N GLU A 329 5.30 15.29 16.58
CA GLU A 329 6.00 16.24 17.45
C GLU A 329 5.77 15.92 18.94
N MET A 330 4.53 15.63 19.33
CA MET A 330 4.21 15.20 20.69
C MET A 330 4.84 13.85 21.05
N ALA A 331 4.90 12.91 20.11
CA ALA A 331 5.54 11.62 20.34
C ALA A 331 7.05 11.77 20.62
N MET A 332 7.71 12.66 19.88
CA MET A 332 9.10 13.07 20.14
C MET A 332 9.26 13.69 21.52
N LEU A 333 8.40 14.66 21.87
CA LEU A 333 8.44 15.29 23.19
C LEU A 333 8.25 14.25 24.32
N ILE A 334 7.29 13.33 24.17
CA ILE A 334 7.05 12.26 25.14
C ILE A 334 8.27 11.33 25.24
N LYS A 335 8.93 10.99 24.11
CA LYS A 335 10.17 10.21 24.10
C LYS A 335 11.27 10.92 24.90
N ASP A 336 11.51 12.21 24.65
CA ASP A 336 12.59 12.98 25.27
C ASP A 336 12.36 13.16 26.78
N VAL A 337 11.13 13.48 27.19
CA VAL A 337 10.73 13.58 28.60
C VAL A 337 10.89 12.25 29.32
N THR A 338 10.45 11.15 28.68
CA THR A 338 10.59 9.80 29.23
C THR A 338 12.06 9.44 29.38
N THR A 339 12.87 9.69 28.36
CA THR A 339 14.33 9.44 28.38
C THR A 339 15.00 10.21 29.51
N CYS A 340 14.71 11.50 29.66
CA CYS A 340 15.25 12.31 30.75
C CYS A 340 14.82 11.80 32.12
N LYS A 341 13.58 11.35 32.27
CA LYS A 341 13.05 10.81 33.54
C LYS A 341 13.72 9.50 33.92
N GLU A 342 13.80 8.55 32.99
CA GLU A 342 14.37 7.22 33.22
C GLU A 342 15.88 7.25 33.46
N LEU A 343 16.61 8.11 32.75
CA LEU A 343 18.07 8.21 32.88
C LEU A 343 18.53 9.16 33.99
N ARG A 344 17.61 9.86 34.66
CA ARG A 344 17.93 10.78 35.76
C ARG A 344 18.73 10.14 36.90
N PRO A 345 18.42 8.91 37.37
CA PRO A 345 19.21 8.26 38.42
C PRO A 345 20.66 8.01 37.99
N LEU A 346 20.87 7.54 36.75
CA LEU A 346 22.21 7.30 36.20
C LEU A 346 23.04 8.59 36.13
N VAL A 347 22.40 9.71 35.75
CA VAL A 347 23.06 11.02 35.70
C VAL A 347 23.42 11.51 37.11
N GLN A 348 22.58 11.25 38.12
CA GLN A 348 22.90 11.56 39.51
C GLN A 348 24.09 10.73 40.03
N GLU A 349 24.19 9.45 39.64
CA GLU A 349 25.35 8.62 39.93
C GLU A 349 26.61 9.15 39.24
N TYR A 350 26.52 9.51 37.95
CA TYR A 350 27.61 10.14 37.21
C TYR A 350 28.11 11.44 37.87
N GLN A 351 27.20 12.27 38.38
CA GLN A 351 27.57 13.51 39.07
C GLN A 351 28.34 13.25 40.37
N ARG A 352 28.02 12.16 41.07
CA ARG A 352 28.63 11.73 42.34
C ARG A 352 29.86 10.84 42.16
N ALA A 353 30.11 10.32 40.95
CA ALA A 353 31.22 9.42 40.67
C ALA A 353 32.58 10.10 40.89
N ALA A 354 33.48 9.39 41.57
CA ALA A 354 34.85 9.85 41.82
C ALA A 354 35.67 9.96 40.52
N ASP A 355 35.57 8.95 39.64
CA ASP A 355 36.16 8.98 38.30
C ASP A 355 35.08 9.13 37.22
N LYS A 356 34.81 10.39 36.87
CA LYS A 356 33.83 10.75 35.82
C LYS A 356 34.26 10.27 34.43
N LYS A 357 35.56 10.18 34.13
CA LYS A 357 36.02 9.75 32.80
C LYS A 357 35.77 8.26 32.61
N GLN A 358 36.08 7.44 33.61
CA GLN A 358 35.81 6.02 33.56
C GLN A 358 34.30 5.73 33.53
N PHE A 359 33.51 6.46 34.34
CA PHE A 359 32.05 6.32 34.33
C PHE A 359 31.47 6.68 32.96
N ARG A 360 31.90 7.80 32.36
CA ARG A 360 31.43 8.22 31.03
C ARG A 360 31.79 7.18 29.97
N ARG A 361 32.99 6.61 29.97
CA ARG A 361 33.38 5.53 29.04
C ARG A 361 32.50 4.29 29.16
N LYS A 362 32.08 3.94 30.38
CA LYS A 362 31.22 2.77 30.62
C LYS A 362 29.76 2.99 30.20
N HIS A 363 29.27 4.23 30.32
CA HIS A 363 27.88 4.60 30.08
C HIS A 363 27.71 5.59 28.92
N GLU A 364 28.66 5.62 27.99
CA GLU A 364 28.81 6.68 26.99
C GLU A 364 27.54 6.88 26.17
N GLY A 365 27.03 5.80 25.56
CA GLY A 365 25.82 5.84 24.76
C GLY A 365 24.61 6.36 25.56
N THR A 366 24.37 5.82 26.75
CA THR A 366 23.22 6.23 27.58
C THR A 366 23.31 7.69 28.03
N LEU A 367 24.52 8.17 28.35
CA LEU A 367 24.73 9.58 28.70
C LEU A 367 24.53 10.50 27.48
N ILE A 368 24.97 10.09 26.28
CA ILE A 368 24.71 10.82 25.03
C ILE A 368 23.20 10.93 24.79
N LEU A 369 22.42 9.85 24.99
CA LEU A 369 20.97 9.89 24.84
C LEU A 369 20.31 10.88 25.80
N TYR A 370 20.76 10.91 27.06
CA TYR A 370 20.28 11.88 28.03
C TYR A 370 20.64 13.31 27.63
N GLU A 371 21.91 13.56 27.26
CA GLU A 371 22.40 14.87 26.85
C GLU A 371 21.62 15.39 25.62
N ALA A 372 21.34 14.53 24.65
CA ALA A 372 20.54 14.85 23.46
C ALA A 372 19.09 15.19 23.82
N ALA A 373 18.42 14.35 24.60
CA ALA A 373 17.04 14.59 25.02
C ALA A 373 16.90 15.86 25.87
N ALA A 374 17.83 16.10 26.80
CA ALA A 374 17.85 17.30 27.62
C ALA A 374 18.08 18.57 26.79
N LYS A 375 18.96 18.51 25.78
CA LYS A 375 19.19 19.59 24.83
C LYS A 375 17.93 19.90 24.01
N ALA A 376 17.27 18.88 23.47
CA ALA A 376 16.04 19.04 22.69
C ALA A 376 14.92 19.71 23.50
N LEU A 377 14.73 19.32 24.76
CA LEU A 377 13.76 19.98 25.66
C LEU A 377 14.11 21.44 25.92
N LYS A 378 15.40 21.76 26.10
CA LYS A 378 15.86 23.14 26.32
C LYS A 378 15.65 24.02 25.08
N GLU A 379 15.91 23.50 23.88
CA GLU A 379 15.69 24.19 22.60
C GLU A 379 14.21 24.50 22.36
N GLN A 380 13.31 23.63 22.84
CA GLN A 380 11.86 23.88 22.84
C GLN A 380 11.40 24.85 23.94
N GLY A 381 12.32 25.41 24.74
CA GLY A 381 12.03 26.41 25.77
C GLY A 381 11.64 25.84 27.14
N PHE A 382 11.72 24.53 27.35
CA PHE A 382 11.41 23.93 28.65
C PHE A 382 12.57 24.09 29.63
N GLN A 383 12.36 24.85 30.71
CA GLN A 383 13.31 24.92 31.83
C GLN A 383 13.19 23.75 32.80
N LYS A 384 12.00 23.13 32.88
CA LYS A 384 11.72 21.93 33.66
C LYS A 384 11.01 20.92 32.76
N PRO A 385 11.22 19.60 32.96
CA PRO A 385 10.52 18.59 32.19
C PRO A 385 9.01 18.77 32.35
N PRO A 386 8.24 18.86 31.25
CA PRO A 386 6.78 18.90 31.31
C PRO A 386 6.21 17.62 31.93
N ASP A 387 4.97 17.70 32.42
CA ASP A 387 4.31 16.55 33.03
C ASP A 387 4.00 15.47 31.99
N LEU A 388 4.67 14.32 32.13
CA LEU A 388 4.52 13.17 31.26
C LEU A 388 3.08 12.63 31.24
N CYS A 389 2.37 12.67 32.37
CA CYS A 389 0.99 12.19 32.45
C CYS A 389 0.06 13.09 31.63
N ALA A 390 0.19 14.41 31.78
CA ALA A 390 -0.55 15.39 31.00
C ALA A 390 -0.26 15.25 29.49
N LEU A 391 1.00 15.13 29.10
CA LEU A 391 1.39 14.94 27.69
C LEU A 391 0.78 13.68 27.07
N LYS A 392 0.80 12.55 27.79
CA LYS A 392 0.18 11.31 27.31
C LYS A 392 -1.34 11.43 27.19
N ALA A 393 -1.99 12.17 28.09
CA ALA A 393 -3.42 12.43 28.03
C ALA A 393 -3.79 13.30 26.81
N GLU A 394 -3.05 14.38 26.56
CA GLU A 394 -3.25 15.24 25.39
C GLU A 394 -2.98 14.47 24.08
N TYR A 395 -1.92 13.65 24.03
CA TYR A 395 -1.63 12.81 22.88
C TYR A 395 -2.78 11.84 22.57
N LYS A 396 -3.38 11.25 23.60
CA LYS A 396 -4.54 10.37 23.44
C LYS A 396 -5.75 11.13 22.88
N GLN A 397 -6.06 12.31 23.42
CA GLN A 397 -7.15 13.15 22.90
C GLN A 397 -6.93 13.54 21.44
N LEU A 398 -5.70 13.95 21.08
CA LEU A 398 -5.35 14.30 19.72
C LEU A 398 -5.43 13.09 18.77
N THR A 399 -5.10 11.89 19.26
CA THR A 399 -5.27 10.64 18.49
C THR A 399 -6.74 10.39 18.17
N GLU A 400 -7.64 10.58 19.15
CA GLU A 400 -9.09 10.44 18.95
C GLU A 400 -9.63 11.48 17.96
N GLN A 401 -9.13 12.72 18.02
CA GLN A 401 -9.46 13.77 17.04
C GLN A 401 -8.95 13.40 15.64
N LYS A 402 -7.74 12.85 15.52
CA LYS A 402 -7.16 12.40 14.25
C LYS A 402 -8.01 11.32 13.59
N ASP A 403 -8.55 10.39 14.37
CA ASP A 403 -9.44 9.34 13.87
C ASP A 403 -10.76 9.92 13.32
N GLN A 404 -11.29 10.96 13.96
CA GLN A 404 -12.47 11.69 13.46
C GLN A 404 -12.16 12.45 12.16
N LEU A 405 -11.03 13.16 12.11
CA LEU A 405 -10.55 13.86 10.91
C LEU A 405 -10.34 12.88 9.75
N GLN A 406 -9.79 11.70 10.02
CA GLN A 406 -9.58 10.66 9.01
C GLN A 406 -10.90 10.16 8.41
N ARG A 407 -11.96 10.03 9.21
CA ARG A 407 -13.31 9.67 8.71
C ARG A 407 -13.89 10.79 7.84
N ARG A 408 -13.78 12.05 8.28
CA ARG A 408 -14.24 13.22 7.51
C ARG A 408 -13.51 13.34 6.17
N TYR A 409 -12.19 13.18 6.16
CA TYR A 409 -11.41 13.16 4.93
C TYR A 409 -11.83 12.02 3.99
N ALA A 410 -12.04 10.81 4.52
CA ALA A 410 -12.47 9.67 3.70
C ALA A 410 -13.85 9.90 3.05
N GLU A 411 -14.77 10.53 3.78
CA GLU A 411 -16.09 10.91 3.28
C GLU A 411 -16.00 12.02 2.22
N ALA A 412 -15.30 13.12 2.51
CA ALA A 412 -15.11 14.23 1.58
C ALA A 412 -14.42 13.77 0.29
N LYS A 413 -13.38 12.92 0.39
CA LYS A 413 -12.71 12.34 -0.77
C LYS A 413 -13.63 11.46 -1.62
N ARG A 414 -14.54 10.71 -0.98
CA ARG A 414 -15.52 9.89 -1.69
C ARG A 414 -16.54 10.76 -2.43
N GLN A 415 -17.02 11.83 -1.80
CA GLN A 415 -17.93 12.79 -2.43
C GLN A 415 -17.26 13.51 -3.60
N MET A 416 -16.03 13.98 -3.42
CA MET A 416 -15.23 14.61 -4.48
C MET A 416 -15.13 13.69 -5.72
N GLN A 417 -14.77 12.41 -5.53
CA GLN A 417 -14.71 11.45 -6.62
C GLN A 417 -16.06 11.20 -7.31
N GLU A 418 -17.15 11.23 -6.57
CA GLU A 418 -18.49 11.07 -7.13
C GLU A 418 -18.88 12.29 -7.97
N TYR A 419 -18.68 13.49 -7.44
CA TYR A 419 -18.96 14.75 -8.14
C TYR A 419 -18.06 14.97 -9.35
N ASP A 420 -16.79 14.54 -9.30
CA ASP A 420 -15.90 14.54 -10.48
C ASP A 420 -16.46 13.68 -11.61
N ILE A 421 -16.97 12.48 -11.29
CA ILE A 421 -17.61 11.59 -12.28
C ILE A 421 -18.88 12.23 -12.84
N ILE A 422 -19.70 12.86 -12.00
CA ILE A 422 -20.92 13.57 -12.42
C ILE A 422 -20.56 14.71 -13.37
N LYS A 423 -19.60 15.56 -13.00
CA LYS A 423 -19.14 16.67 -13.84
C LYS A 423 -18.62 16.17 -15.18
N GLN A 424 -17.75 15.17 -15.19
CA GLN A 424 -17.23 14.59 -16.44
C GLN A 424 -18.34 14.00 -17.32
N ASN A 425 -19.34 13.35 -16.72
CA ASN A 425 -20.50 12.85 -17.46
C ASN A 425 -21.32 13.98 -18.06
N VAL A 426 -21.60 15.05 -17.32
CA VAL A 426 -22.33 16.23 -17.78
C VAL A 426 -21.56 16.95 -18.89
N ASP A 427 -20.26 17.19 -18.69
CA ASP A 427 -19.37 17.77 -19.71
C ASP A 427 -19.44 16.96 -21.00
N GLY A 428 -19.38 15.63 -20.91
CA GLY A 428 -19.51 14.75 -22.06
C GLY A 428 -20.91 14.72 -22.67
N ILE A 429 -21.98 15.05 -21.94
CA ILE A 429 -23.35 15.15 -22.51
C ILE A 429 -23.47 16.46 -23.29
N LEU A 430 -23.03 17.56 -22.68
CA LEU A 430 -23.09 18.89 -23.27
C LEU A 430 -22.19 19.00 -24.51
N ARG A 431 -20.97 18.43 -24.48
CA ARG A 431 -20.04 18.40 -25.63
C ARG A 431 -20.56 17.58 -26.82
N THR A 432 -21.41 16.57 -26.59
CA THR A 432 -22.09 15.83 -27.68
C THR A 432 -23.26 16.61 -28.31
N THR A 433 -23.48 17.85 -27.92
CA THR A 433 -24.49 18.74 -28.50
C THR A 433 -23.88 19.81 -29.44
N PRO A 434 -23.29 19.45 -30.60
CA PRO A 434 -23.24 20.35 -31.75
C PRO A 434 -24.30 19.93 -32.78
N GLY A 435 -25.23 20.86 -33.06
CA GLY A 435 -26.11 20.96 -34.23
C GLY A 435 -26.41 19.70 -35.06
N LYS A 436 -27.55 19.08 -34.80
CA LYS A 436 -28.40 18.54 -35.87
C LYS A 436 -29.79 19.12 -35.70
N GLU A 437 -29.90 20.43 -35.95
CA GLU A 437 -31.16 20.97 -36.44
C GLU A 437 -31.50 20.21 -37.73
N GLN A 438 -32.64 19.52 -37.68
CA GLN A 438 -33.29 19.02 -38.88
C GLN A 438 -33.64 20.24 -39.74
N VAL A 439 -32.82 20.52 -40.76
CA VAL A 439 -33.34 21.21 -41.95
C VAL A 439 -34.16 20.16 -42.70
N GLN A 440 -35.41 20.05 -42.28
CA GLN A 440 -36.48 19.51 -43.08
C GLN A 440 -37.11 20.71 -43.78
N GLU A 441 -36.56 21.10 -44.92
CA GLU A 441 -37.27 21.96 -45.89
C GLU A 441 -37.35 21.26 -47.24
N ARG A 442 -38.55 21.37 -47.79
CA ARG A 442 -39.02 20.83 -49.06
C ARG A 442 -38.48 21.62 -50.25
#